data_AF-A0A3R7AXH9-F1
#
_entry.id   AF-A0A3R7AXH9-F1
#
_cell.length_a   1.000
_cell.length_b   1.000
_cell.length_c   1.000
_cell.angle_alpha   90.00
_cell.angle_beta   90.00
_cell.angle_gamma   90.00
#
_symmetry.space_group_name_H-M   'P 1'
#
loop_
_entity.id
_entity.type
_entity.pdbx_description
1 polymer ?
#
loop_
_entity_poly.entity_id
_entity_poly.type
_entity_poly.pdbx_seq_one_letter_code
_entity_poly.pdbx_strand_id
1 'polypeptide(L)'
;MHPLLLPPHSRPPHATATARLASDSKAKDLQVDVQAWDALHRVAREVLFQCNQDKYDPYDDYHTAMVQFGFVVMFSMLWPLMPLCCFCINALKYRGDGYRLCTKMQRPLPQKAGGIGEWYTMFVILACVGVLVYTGLVFVSTGAVEFFVPRCVARIDLDTFRFGPSFECFDMSTRLVMILVSENVLFVGAWLFWSSWRSVPKSLDDQLVAAESAFKRALYEADSGSTSSSTSSSTSKKKKKKGGHETNGRTSKQGGPTEASPLLEQSHKALAKQWDP
;
A
#
# COMPACT_ATOMS: atom_id res chain seq x y z
N MET A 1 17.09 -24.34 -13.94
CA MET A 1 17.77 -25.63 -13.63
C MET A 1 19.26 -25.36 -13.55
N HIS A 2 19.90 -25.94 -12.53
CA HIS A 2 21.29 -25.75 -12.07
C HIS A 2 21.67 -24.43 -11.36
N PRO A 3 21.69 -24.44 -10.01
CA PRO A 3 22.42 -23.46 -9.21
C PRO A 3 23.89 -23.88 -9.08
N LEU A 4 24.82 -22.96 -9.38
CA LEU A 4 26.26 -23.15 -9.12
C LEU A 4 26.55 -22.85 -7.65
N LEU A 5 26.92 -23.90 -6.93
CA LEU A 5 27.46 -23.90 -5.57
C LEU A 5 28.82 -23.17 -5.54
N LEU A 6 28.93 -22.12 -4.72
CA LEU A 6 30.20 -21.54 -4.29
C LEU A 6 30.77 -22.35 -3.10
N PRO A 7 32.10 -22.61 -3.01
CA PRO A 7 32.71 -23.33 -1.90
C PRO A 7 32.89 -22.44 -0.65
N PRO A 8 33.11 -23.03 0.55
CA PRO A 8 33.14 -22.30 1.82
C PRO A 8 34.46 -21.54 2.02
N HIS A 9 34.34 -20.24 2.36
CA HIS A 9 35.44 -19.40 2.79
C HIS A 9 36.05 -19.90 4.11
N SER A 10 37.35 -20.19 4.11
CA SER A 10 38.14 -20.40 5.31
C SER A 10 38.33 -19.06 6.05
N ARG A 11 38.00 -19.06 7.35
CA ARG A 11 38.14 -17.92 8.28
C ARG A 11 39.58 -17.83 8.78
N PRO A 12 40.29 -16.68 8.71
CA PRO A 12 41.61 -16.54 9.33
C PRO A 12 41.49 -16.28 10.84
N PRO A 13 42.48 -16.72 11.65
CA PRO A 13 42.42 -16.61 13.11
C PRO A 13 42.74 -15.19 13.58
N HIS A 14 42.08 -14.81 14.68
CA HIS A 14 42.36 -13.59 15.44
C HIS A 14 43.81 -13.57 15.95
N ALA A 15 44.51 -12.48 15.67
CA ALA A 15 45.72 -12.09 16.40
C ALA A 15 45.59 -10.64 16.85
N THR A 16 45.23 -10.47 18.12
CA THR A 16 45.42 -9.25 18.91
C THR A 16 46.89 -8.82 18.87
N ALA A 17 47.18 -7.68 18.26
CA ALA A 17 48.38 -6.90 18.54
C ALA A 17 48.14 -5.43 18.15
N THR A 18 47.86 -4.60 19.16
CA THR A 18 47.94 -3.15 19.08
C THR A 18 49.38 -2.76 18.74
N ALA A 19 49.64 -2.39 17.49
CA ALA A 19 50.93 -1.90 17.04
C ALA A 19 50.81 -0.45 16.55
N ARG A 20 51.59 0.39 17.23
CA ARG A 20 51.95 1.79 17.01
C ARG A 20 51.85 2.24 15.54
N LEU A 21 51.19 3.38 15.32
CA LEU A 21 51.24 4.16 14.09
C LEU A 21 52.64 4.79 13.93
N ALA A 22 53.65 3.96 13.63
CA ALA A 22 54.91 4.43 13.08
C ALA A 22 54.75 4.52 11.57
N SER A 23 55.20 5.65 11.00
CA SER A 23 55.30 5.92 9.57
C SER A 23 56.22 4.89 8.89
N ASP A 24 55.71 3.69 8.65
CA ASP A 24 56.43 2.66 7.91
C ASP A 24 56.31 2.98 6.41
N SER A 25 57.44 3.33 5.80
CA SER A 25 57.60 3.51 4.35
C SER A 25 57.33 2.24 3.52
N LYS A 26 56.82 1.16 4.15
CA LYS A 26 56.29 -0.05 3.52
C LYS A 26 54.92 0.12 2.87
N ALA A 27 54.26 1.26 3.01
CA ALA A 27 53.07 1.58 2.21
C ALA A 27 53.40 1.82 0.72
N LYS A 28 54.69 1.87 0.35
CA LYS A 28 55.16 2.18 -1.02
C LYS A 28 54.99 1.03 -2.01
N ASP A 29 54.65 -0.16 -1.53
CA ASP A 29 54.39 -1.32 -2.36
C ASP A 29 53.19 -2.08 -1.78
N LEU A 30 52.09 -1.35 -1.57
CA LEU A 30 50.77 -1.98 -1.52
C LEU A 30 50.56 -2.56 -2.92
N GLN A 31 51.07 -3.78 -3.15
CA GLN A 31 50.84 -4.55 -4.35
C GLN A 31 49.34 -4.64 -4.50
N VAL A 32 48.78 -3.76 -5.31
CA VAL A 32 47.34 -3.75 -5.46
C VAL A 32 47.03 -4.94 -6.34
N ASP A 33 46.49 -5.96 -5.71
CA ASP A 33 46.09 -7.19 -6.37
C ASP A 33 45.26 -6.84 -7.60
N VAL A 34 45.75 -7.22 -8.77
CA VAL A 34 45.14 -6.91 -10.07
C VAL A 34 43.71 -7.47 -10.12
N GLN A 35 43.48 -8.62 -9.48
CA GLN A 35 42.15 -9.24 -9.40
C GLN A 35 41.19 -8.42 -8.53
N ALA A 36 41.66 -7.91 -7.39
CA ALA A 36 40.88 -7.01 -6.54
C ALA A 36 40.55 -5.68 -7.26
N TRP A 37 41.49 -5.13 -8.03
CA TRP A 37 41.24 -3.94 -8.86
C TRP A 37 40.17 -4.17 -9.92
N ASP A 38 40.21 -5.29 -10.65
CA ASP A 38 39.22 -5.62 -11.67
C ASP A 38 37.82 -5.83 -11.06
N ALA A 39 37.76 -6.48 -9.90
CA ALA A 39 36.52 -6.65 -9.14
C ALA A 39 35.94 -5.29 -8.71
N LEU A 40 36.77 -4.38 -8.22
CA LEU A 40 36.34 -3.04 -7.83
C LEU A 40 35.83 -2.23 -9.02
N HIS A 41 36.52 -2.26 -10.16
CA HIS A 41 36.07 -1.60 -11.39
C HIS A 41 34.75 -2.16 -11.91
N ARG A 42 34.52 -3.48 -11.75
CA ARG A 42 33.24 -4.10 -12.09
C ARG A 42 32.11 -3.58 -11.21
N VAL A 43 32.31 -3.50 -9.90
CA VAL A 43 31.33 -2.95 -8.96
C VAL A 43 31.10 -1.46 -9.21
N ALA A 44 32.17 -0.69 -9.42
CA ALA A 44 32.07 0.73 -9.70
C ALA A 44 31.25 1.01 -10.97
N ARG A 45 31.47 0.24 -12.05
CA ARG A 45 30.64 0.34 -13.28
C ARG A 45 29.19 -0.02 -13.04
N GLU A 46 28.91 -1.07 -12.26
CA GLU A 46 27.53 -1.46 -11.92
C GLU A 46 26.82 -0.37 -11.11
N VAL A 47 27.51 0.23 -10.13
CA VAL A 47 26.97 1.33 -9.32
C VAL A 47 26.70 2.55 -10.20
N LEU A 48 27.64 2.92 -11.07
CA LEU A 48 27.44 4.04 -12.02
C LEU A 48 26.27 3.78 -12.98
N PHE A 49 26.13 2.54 -13.45
CA PHE A 49 24.99 2.13 -14.26
C PHE A 49 23.69 2.31 -13.48
N GLN A 50 23.56 1.72 -12.28
CA GLN A 50 22.36 1.84 -11.45
C GLN A 50 22.03 3.27 -11.04
N CYS A 51 23.04 4.12 -10.81
CA CYS A 51 22.86 5.54 -10.50
C CYS A 51 22.33 6.35 -11.70
N ASN A 52 22.58 5.90 -12.92
CA ASN A 52 22.10 6.55 -14.14
C ASN A 52 20.65 6.16 -14.50
N GLN A 53 20.08 5.18 -13.80
CA GLN A 53 18.73 4.69 -14.08
C GLN A 53 17.66 5.55 -13.43
N ASP A 54 16.48 5.55 -14.03
CA ASP A 54 15.36 6.34 -13.55
C ASP A 54 14.85 5.82 -12.19
N LYS A 55 14.35 6.76 -11.38
CA LYS A 55 13.71 6.45 -10.11
C LYS A 55 12.30 5.94 -10.38
N TYR A 56 11.92 4.89 -9.66
CA TYR A 56 10.59 4.35 -9.74
C TYR A 56 9.56 5.26 -9.05
N ASP A 57 8.51 5.63 -9.78
CA ASP A 57 7.31 6.30 -9.27
C ASP A 57 6.07 5.43 -9.57
N PRO A 58 5.29 5.03 -8.56
CA PRO A 58 4.07 4.25 -8.77
C PRO A 58 2.92 5.05 -9.43
N TYR A 59 3.01 6.37 -9.55
CA TYR A 59 1.95 7.22 -10.11
C TYR A 59 1.48 6.75 -11.50
N ASP A 60 2.40 6.55 -12.43
CA ASP A 60 2.06 6.17 -13.81
C ASP A 60 1.41 4.78 -13.90
N ASP A 61 1.80 3.87 -13.01
CA ASP A 61 1.26 2.52 -12.96
C ASP A 61 -0.20 2.54 -12.49
N TYR A 62 -0.49 3.31 -11.43
CA TYR A 62 -1.85 3.49 -10.95
C TYR A 62 -2.71 4.28 -11.93
N HIS A 63 -2.17 5.32 -12.57
CA HIS A 63 -2.88 6.09 -13.59
C HIS A 63 -3.31 5.20 -14.76
N THR A 64 -2.40 4.37 -15.27
CA THR A 64 -2.70 3.43 -16.36
C THR A 64 -3.79 2.44 -15.95
N ALA A 65 -3.71 1.89 -14.73
CA ALA A 65 -4.73 0.99 -14.20
C ALA A 65 -6.10 1.67 -14.02
N MET A 66 -6.11 2.93 -13.57
CA MET A 66 -7.32 3.74 -13.40
C MET A 66 -8.04 3.96 -14.73
N VAL A 67 -7.31 4.38 -15.77
CA VAL A 67 -7.88 4.60 -17.10
C VAL A 67 -8.49 3.30 -17.65
N GLN A 68 -7.76 2.18 -17.52
CA GLN A 68 -8.23 0.88 -17.98
C GLN A 68 -9.49 0.42 -17.24
N PHE A 69 -9.54 0.61 -15.92
CA PHE A 69 -10.74 0.35 -15.13
C PHE A 69 -11.92 1.21 -15.59
N GLY A 70 -11.71 2.50 -15.85
CA GLY A 70 -12.74 3.41 -16.36
C GLY A 70 -13.36 2.92 -17.67
N PHE A 71 -12.52 2.48 -18.61
CA PHE A 71 -13.00 1.93 -19.87
C PHE A 71 -13.90 0.71 -19.68
N VAL A 72 -13.52 -0.19 -18.77
CA VAL A 72 -14.31 -1.40 -18.48
C VAL A 72 -15.65 -1.05 -17.82
N VAL A 73 -15.65 -0.17 -16.80
CA VAL A 73 -16.87 0.16 -16.07
C VAL A 73 -17.86 0.94 -16.93
N MET A 74 -17.40 1.90 -17.72
CA MET A 74 -18.27 2.78 -18.50
C MET A 74 -18.73 2.17 -19.83
N PHE A 75 -17.86 1.43 -20.53
CA PHE A 75 -18.08 1.08 -21.95
C PHE A 75 -18.14 -0.43 -22.23
N SER A 76 -18.12 -1.29 -21.21
CA SER A 76 -18.26 -2.74 -21.39
C SER A 76 -19.55 -3.16 -22.09
N MET A 77 -20.62 -2.35 -22.00
CA MET A 77 -21.86 -2.60 -22.73
C MET A 77 -21.68 -2.53 -24.24
N LEU A 78 -20.88 -1.57 -24.74
CA LEU A 78 -20.64 -1.38 -26.17
C LEU A 78 -19.72 -2.48 -26.72
N TRP A 79 -18.78 -2.94 -25.91
CA TRP A 79 -17.85 -4.01 -26.25
C TRP A 79 -17.79 -5.06 -25.12
N PRO A 80 -18.65 -6.09 -25.17
CA PRO A 80 -18.73 -7.11 -24.11
C PRO A 80 -17.45 -7.92 -23.87
N LEU A 81 -16.58 -8.04 -24.88
CA LEU A 81 -15.25 -8.67 -24.78
C LEU A 81 -14.19 -7.76 -24.10
N MET A 82 -14.48 -6.49 -23.82
CA MET A 82 -13.51 -5.54 -23.22
C MET A 82 -12.94 -6.02 -21.87
N PRO A 83 -13.73 -6.56 -20.92
CA PRO A 83 -13.18 -7.06 -19.65
C PRO A 83 -12.17 -8.20 -19.86
N LEU A 84 -12.40 -9.06 -20.86
CA LEU A 84 -11.50 -10.17 -21.18
C LEU A 84 -10.19 -9.66 -21.79
N CYS A 85 -10.26 -8.70 -22.72
CA CYS A 85 -9.08 -8.03 -23.26
C CYS A 85 -8.28 -7.33 -22.15
N CYS A 86 -8.97 -6.62 -21.25
CA CYS A 86 -8.38 -5.97 -20.09
C CYS A 86 -7.68 -6.98 -19.17
N PHE A 87 -8.28 -8.14 -18.92
CA PHE A 87 -7.65 -9.20 -18.13
C PHE A 87 -6.34 -9.70 -18.75
N CYS A 88 -6.33 -9.94 -20.06
CA CYS A 88 -5.11 -10.35 -20.79
C CYS A 88 -4.02 -9.27 -20.73
N ILE A 89 -4.39 -8.00 -20.92
CA ILE A 89 -3.46 -6.86 -20.82
C ILE A 89 -2.89 -6.78 -19.40
N ASN A 90 -3.71 -6.94 -18.36
CA ASN A 90 -3.25 -6.93 -16.97
C ASN A 90 -2.27 -8.07 -16.66
N ALA A 91 -2.50 -9.26 -17.22
CA ALA A 91 -1.59 -10.39 -17.06
C ALA A 91 -0.19 -10.12 -17.67
N LEU A 92 -0.15 -9.51 -18.86
CA LEU A 92 1.10 -9.10 -19.50
C LEU A 92 1.76 -7.93 -18.75
N LYS A 93 0.97 -6.95 -18.32
CA LYS A 93 1.40 -5.76 -17.58
C LYS A 93 2.07 -6.13 -16.27
N TYR A 94 1.50 -7.06 -15.51
CA TYR A 94 2.11 -7.56 -14.27
C TYR A 94 3.53 -8.12 -14.50
N ARG A 95 3.74 -8.89 -15.57
CA ARG A 95 5.06 -9.42 -15.93
C ARG A 95 6.00 -8.32 -16.44
N GLY A 96 5.48 -7.41 -17.25
CA GLY A 96 6.23 -6.29 -17.81
C GLY A 96 6.72 -5.30 -16.74
N ASP A 97 5.89 -4.99 -15.76
CA ASP A 97 6.22 -4.08 -14.66
C ASP A 97 7.26 -4.72 -13.73
N GLY A 98 7.15 -6.03 -13.45
CA GLY A 98 8.19 -6.77 -12.74
C GLY A 98 9.54 -6.75 -13.48
N TYR A 99 9.54 -6.96 -14.80
CA TYR A 99 10.77 -6.87 -15.60
C TYR A 99 11.35 -5.45 -15.62
N ARG A 100 10.49 -4.42 -15.72
CA ARG A 100 10.90 -3.01 -15.70
C ARG A 100 11.58 -2.65 -14.39
N LEU A 101 11.01 -3.08 -13.26
CA LEU A 101 11.56 -2.77 -11.94
C LEU A 101 12.91 -3.46 -11.68
N CYS A 102 13.12 -4.66 -12.23
CA CYS A 102 14.37 -5.40 -12.05
C CYS A 102 15.50 -4.97 -12.99
N THR A 103 15.19 -4.46 -14.19
CA THR A 103 16.20 -4.25 -15.25
C THR A 103 16.41 -2.79 -15.62
N LYS A 104 15.38 -1.95 -15.54
CA LYS A 104 15.39 -0.59 -16.11
C LYS A 104 15.34 0.53 -15.08
N MET A 105 15.02 0.22 -13.82
CA MET A 105 14.83 1.21 -12.77
C MET A 105 15.86 1.03 -11.65
N GLN A 106 16.17 2.12 -10.95
CA GLN A 106 16.88 2.03 -9.69
C GLN A 106 16.00 1.31 -8.66
N ARG A 107 16.61 0.48 -7.79
CA ARG A 107 15.91 -0.18 -6.69
C ARG A 107 15.24 0.87 -5.79
N PRO A 108 13.91 0.89 -5.66
CA PRO A 108 13.22 1.85 -4.79
C PRO A 108 13.51 1.53 -3.33
N LEU A 109 13.49 2.57 -2.50
CA LEU A 109 13.57 2.41 -1.05
C LEU A 109 12.25 1.86 -0.52
N PRO A 110 12.27 0.85 0.38
CA PRO A 110 11.04 0.29 0.92
C PRO A 110 10.30 1.33 1.76
N GLN A 111 9.06 1.62 1.38
CA GLN A 111 8.16 2.51 2.11
C GLN A 111 6.97 1.70 2.64
N LYS A 112 6.62 1.92 3.91
CA LYS A 112 5.41 1.33 4.51
C LYS A 112 4.20 2.16 4.09
N ALA A 113 3.16 1.51 3.57
CA ALA A 113 1.89 2.13 3.22
C ALA A 113 0.74 1.35 3.87
N GLY A 114 -0.26 2.06 4.40
CA GLY A 114 -1.46 1.45 4.99
C GLY A 114 -2.53 1.05 3.97
N GLY A 115 -2.30 1.34 2.69
CA GLY A 115 -3.21 1.07 1.58
C GLY A 115 -2.72 1.70 0.28
N ILE A 116 -3.60 1.74 -0.71
CA ILE A 116 -3.34 2.30 -2.05
C ILE A 116 -3.33 3.85 -2.02
N GLY A 117 -3.86 4.45 -0.95
CA GLY A 117 -3.94 5.92 -0.78
C GLY A 117 -5.10 6.54 -1.57
N GLU A 118 -4.90 7.76 -2.08
CA GLU A 118 -5.92 8.55 -2.79
C GLU A 118 -6.47 7.89 -4.05
N TRP A 119 -5.71 6.97 -4.64
CA TRP A 119 -6.16 6.19 -5.79
C TRP A 119 -7.45 5.42 -5.51
N TYR A 120 -7.65 4.95 -4.28
CA TYR A 120 -8.91 4.30 -3.89
C TYR A 120 -10.11 5.25 -4.09
N THR A 121 -10.00 6.49 -3.64
CA THR A 121 -11.03 7.53 -3.84
C THR A 121 -11.29 7.76 -5.33
N MET A 122 -10.24 7.79 -6.15
CA MET A 122 -10.38 7.95 -7.61
C MET A 122 -11.12 6.77 -8.26
N PHE A 123 -10.84 5.53 -7.86
CA PHE A 123 -11.57 4.35 -8.33
C PHE A 123 -13.05 4.41 -7.93
N VAL A 124 -13.36 4.87 -6.72
CA VAL A 124 -14.75 5.03 -6.26
C VAL A 124 -15.47 6.12 -7.08
N ILE A 125 -14.85 7.27 -7.29
CA ILE A 125 -15.42 8.34 -8.14
C ILE A 125 -15.68 7.81 -9.55
N LEU A 126 -14.71 7.10 -10.14
CA LEU A 126 -14.85 6.56 -11.48
C LEU A 126 -15.94 5.49 -11.57
N ALA A 127 -16.12 4.68 -10.53
CA ALA A 127 -17.23 3.74 -10.43
C ALA A 127 -18.60 4.45 -10.35
N CYS A 128 -18.71 5.54 -9.57
CA CYS A 128 -19.93 6.36 -9.50
C CYS A 128 -20.26 7.00 -10.84
N VAL A 129 -19.29 7.62 -11.51
CA VAL A 129 -19.48 8.16 -12.88
C VAL A 129 -19.81 7.03 -13.86
N GLY A 130 -19.22 5.85 -13.64
CA GLY A 130 -19.53 4.62 -14.35
C GLY A 130 -21.02 4.30 -14.38
N VAL A 131 -21.72 4.40 -13.24
CA VAL A 131 -23.17 4.19 -13.16
C VAL A 131 -23.92 5.18 -14.05
N LEU A 132 -23.56 6.47 -14.00
CA LEU A 132 -24.20 7.52 -14.81
C LEU A 132 -24.05 7.27 -16.31
N VAL A 133 -22.83 6.97 -16.75
CA VAL A 133 -22.52 6.72 -18.16
C VAL A 133 -23.21 5.43 -18.62
N TYR A 134 -23.18 4.38 -17.81
CA TYR A 134 -23.78 3.10 -18.15
C TYR A 134 -25.29 3.19 -18.32
N THR A 135 -26.02 3.79 -17.37
CA THR A 135 -27.47 3.99 -17.49
C THR A 135 -27.79 4.90 -18.68
N GLY A 136 -27.05 5.98 -18.87
CA GLY A 136 -27.19 6.85 -20.05
C GLY A 136 -27.04 6.08 -21.37
N LEU A 137 -26.02 5.22 -21.49
CA LEU A 137 -25.83 4.38 -22.68
C LEU A 137 -27.00 3.43 -22.93
N VAL A 138 -27.51 2.77 -21.88
CA VAL A 138 -28.60 1.79 -21.97
C VAL A 138 -29.89 2.45 -22.47
N PHE A 139 -30.28 3.57 -21.86
CA PHE A 139 -31.58 4.22 -22.12
C PHE A 139 -31.56 5.18 -23.31
N VAL A 140 -30.41 5.77 -23.64
CA VAL A 140 -30.28 6.70 -24.78
C VAL A 140 -29.77 5.99 -26.02
N SER A 141 -28.67 5.23 -25.95
CA SER A 141 -27.95 4.80 -27.15
C SER A 141 -28.35 3.43 -27.67
N THR A 142 -28.71 2.47 -26.82
CA THR A 142 -28.93 1.09 -27.28
C THR A 142 -30.36 0.79 -27.72
N GLY A 143 -31.36 1.52 -27.22
CA GLY A 143 -32.78 1.22 -27.49
C GLY A 143 -33.25 -0.12 -26.90
N ALA A 144 -32.44 -0.78 -26.07
CA ALA A 144 -32.70 -2.13 -25.54
C ALA A 144 -34.04 -2.20 -24.77
N VAL A 145 -34.43 -1.10 -24.12
CA VAL A 145 -35.66 -0.98 -23.35
C VAL A 145 -36.94 -1.08 -24.20
N GLU A 146 -36.88 -0.71 -25.48
CA GLU A 146 -38.03 -0.76 -26.39
C GLU A 146 -38.45 -2.21 -26.66
N PHE A 147 -37.50 -3.16 -26.63
CA PHE A 147 -37.77 -4.59 -26.80
C PHE A 147 -38.50 -5.22 -25.60
N PHE A 148 -38.36 -4.65 -24.41
CA PHE A 148 -39.02 -5.18 -23.20
C PHE A 148 -40.47 -4.72 -23.06
N VAL A 149 -40.90 -3.73 -23.85
CA VAL A 149 -42.25 -3.17 -23.77
C VAL A 149 -43.09 -3.63 -24.95
N PRO A 150 -44.13 -4.47 -24.73
CA PRO A 150 -44.90 -5.07 -25.82
C PRO A 150 -45.60 -4.04 -26.72
N ARG A 151 -45.93 -2.85 -26.17
CA ARG A 151 -46.49 -1.73 -26.96
C ARG A 151 -45.50 -1.11 -27.94
N CYS A 152 -44.21 -1.10 -27.60
CA CYS A 152 -43.16 -0.62 -28.50
C CYS A 152 -42.83 -1.68 -29.54
N VAL A 153 -42.71 -2.95 -29.13
CA VAL A 153 -42.44 -4.08 -30.03
C VAL A 153 -43.51 -4.19 -31.13
N ALA A 154 -44.79 -3.99 -30.80
CA ALA A 154 -45.88 -4.02 -31.77
C ALA A 154 -45.79 -2.93 -32.86
N ARG A 155 -44.95 -1.90 -32.66
CA ARG A 155 -44.70 -0.82 -33.63
C ARG A 155 -43.37 -0.94 -34.36
N ILE A 156 -42.56 -1.96 -34.04
CA ILE A 156 -41.31 -2.20 -34.74
C ILE A 156 -41.66 -2.80 -36.11
N ASP A 157 -41.60 -1.96 -37.14
CA ASP A 157 -41.71 -2.39 -38.52
C ASP A 157 -40.37 -2.93 -39.01
N LEU A 158 -40.36 -4.14 -39.56
CA LEU A 158 -39.14 -4.85 -39.95
C LEU A 158 -38.54 -4.26 -41.24
N ASP A 159 -39.39 -3.71 -42.10
CA ASP A 159 -39.00 -3.11 -43.38
C ASP A 159 -38.34 -1.72 -43.19
N THR A 160 -38.61 -1.07 -42.05
CA THR A 160 -38.02 0.23 -41.66
C THR A 160 -37.13 0.10 -40.42
N PHE A 161 -36.54 -1.07 -40.19
CA PHE A 161 -35.69 -1.29 -39.01
C PHE A 161 -34.38 -0.50 -39.11
N ARG A 162 -34.29 0.58 -38.32
CA ARG A 162 -33.05 1.33 -38.12
C ARG A 162 -32.41 0.89 -36.81
N PHE A 163 -31.14 0.45 -36.87
CA PHE A 163 -30.36 0.21 -35.65
C PHE A 163 -30.20 1.50 -34.86
N GLY A 164 -30.90 1.58 -33.72
CA GLY A 164 -30.85 2.71 -32.81
C GLY A 164 -32.16 2.91 -32.03
N PRO A 165 -32.16 3.80 -31.04
CA PRO A 165 -33.34 4.16 -30.26
C PRO A 165 -34.41 4.81 -31.15
N SER A 166 -35.66 4.40 -31.03
CA SER A 166 -36.79 5.12 -31.63
C SER A 166 -37.36 6.14 -30.62
N PHE A 167 -37.29 7.43 -30.93
CA PHE A 167 -37.88 8.48 -30.09
C PHE A 167 -39.42 8.52 -30.18
N GLU A 168 -40.00 7.73 -31.09
CA GLU A 168 -41.45 7.68 -31.28
C GLU A 168 -42.18 6.86 -30.22
N CYS A 169 -41.55 5.80 -29.67
CA CYS A 169 -42.19 5.04 -28.59
C CYS A 169 -41.99 5.69 -27.23
N PHE A 170 -40.76 6.14 -26.94
CA PHE A 170 -40.40 6.79 -25.68
C PHE A 170 -39.87 8.19 -25.93
N ASP A 171 -40.61 9.17 -25.43
CA ASP A 171 -40.17 10.57 -25.40
C ASP A 171 -38.91 10.73 -24.55
N MET A 172 -38.10 11.74 -24.86
CA MET A 172 -36.84 11.99 -24.15
C MET A 172 -37.06 12.21 -22.64
N SER A 173 -38.17 12.86 -22.26
CA SER A 173 -38.54 13.05 -20.85
C SER A 173 -38.71 11.72 -20.09
N THR A 174 -39.37 10.73 -20.69
CA THR A 174 -39.56 9.41 -20.09
C THR A 174 -38.26 8.64 -19.93
N ARG A 175 -37.33 8.77 -20.89
CA ARG A 175 -35.98 8.18 -20.81
C ARG A 175 -35.17 8.79 -19.68
N LEU A 176 -35.23 10.11 -19.49
CA LEU A 176 -34.56 10.78 -18.36
C LEU A 176 -35.08 10.31 -17.01
N VAL A 177 -36.39 10.12 -16.87
CA VAL A 177 -36.98 9.55 -15.64
C VAL A 177 -36.50 8.13 -15.42
N MET A 178 -36.47 7.29 -16.46
CA MET A 178 -35.95 5.92 -16.36
C MET A 178 -34.46 5.89 -15.96
N ILE A 179 -33.64 6.77 -16.52
CA ILE A 179 -32.23 6.92 -16.14
C ILE A 179 -32.12 7.28 -14.66
N LEU A 180 -32.82 8.32 -14.21
CA LEU A 180 -32.74 8.77 -12.83
C LEU A 180 -33.21 7.68 -11.84
N VAL A 181 -34.31 6.98 -12.14
CA VAL A 181 -34.80 5.88 -11.29
C VAL A 181 -33.79 4.73 -11.26
N SER A 182 -33.31 4.28 -12.42
CA SER A 182 -32.35 3.17 -12.50
C SER A 182 -31.01 3.48 -11.83
N GLU A 183 -30.52 4.71 -11.97
CA GLU A 183 -29.33 5.21 -11.30
C GLU A 183 -29.46 5.15 -9.77
N ASN A 184 -30.56 5.69 -9.23
CA ASN A 184 -30.82 5.65 -7.79
C ASN A 184 -30.94 4.20 -7.28
N VAL A 185 -31.59 3.31 -8.05
CA VAL A 185 -31.67 1.89 -7.71
C VAL A 185 -30.29 1.24 -7.68
N LEU A 186 -29.42 1.53 -8.66
CA LEU A 186 -28.05 1.01 -8.69
C LEU A 186 -27.20 1.55 -7.55
N PHE A 187 -27.33 2.82 -7.18
CA PHE A 187 -26.63 3.38 -6.02
C PHE A 187 -27.10 2.77 -4.70
N VAL A 188 -28.41 2.59 -4.51
CA VAL A 188 -28.95 1.88 -3.33
C VAL A 188 -28.47 0.44 -3.31
N GLY A 189 -28.47 -0.25 -4.45
CA GLY A 189 -27.95 -1.60 -4.59
C GLY A 189 -26.46 -1.70 -4.23
N ALA A 190 -25.65 -0.76 -4.71
CA ALA A 190 -24.24 -0.66 -4.34
C ALA A 190 -24.06 -0.39 -2.84
N TRP A 191 -24.82 0.55 -2.28
CA TRP A 191 -24.78 0.83 -0.84
C TRP A 191 -25.16 -0.38 0.01
N LEU A 192 -26.21 -1.11 -0.38
CA LEU A 192 -26.62 -2.36 0.28
C LEU A 192 -25.54 -3.44 0.17
N PHE A 193 -24.92 -3.58 -1.01
CA PHE A 193 -23.82 -4.52 -1.21
C PHE A 193 -22.65 -4.20 -0.28
N TRP A 194 -22.21 -2.94 -0.24
CA TRP A 194 -21.13 -2.50 0.64
C TRP A 194 -21.48 -2.60 2.13
N SER A 195 -22.74 -2.35 2.49
CA SER A 195 -23.21 -2.52 3.87
C SER A 195 -23.33 -3.99 4.27
N SER A 196 -23.65 -4.87 3.33
CA SER A 196 -23.81 -6.31 3.59
C SER A 196 -22.47 -7.04 3.59
N TRP A 197 -21.50 -6.58 2.79
CA TRP A 197 -20.19 -7.21 2.66
C TRP A 197 -19.17 -6.54 3.58
N ARG A 198 -18.80 -7.24 4.66
CA ARG A 198 -17.79 -6.77 5.61
C ARG A 198 -16.45 -6.62 4.88
N SER A 199 -15.83 -5.44 4.98
CA SER A 199 -14.56 -5.13 4.32
C SER A 199 -13.36 -5.97 4.82
N VAL A 200 -13.50 -6.65 5.96
CA VAL A 200 -12.46 -7.49 6.58
C VAL A 200 -13.06 -8.83 7.02
N PRO A 201 -12.43 -9.98 6.70
CA PRO A 201 -12.87 -11.28 7.19
C PRO A 201 -12.74 -11.39 8.71
N LYS A 202 -13.72 -12.01 9.38
CA LYS A 202 -13.78 -12.10 10.86
C LYS A 202 -12.54 -12.75 11.48
N SER A 203 -11.95 -13.75 10.82
CA SER A 203 -10.76 -14.45 11.32
C SER A 203 -9.54 -13.54 11.49
N LEU A 204 -9.41 -12.52 10.62
CA LEU A 204 -8.33 -11.56 10.70
C LEU A 204 -8.62 -10.51 11.79
N ASP A 205 -9.87 -10.09 11.90
CA ASP A 205 -10.35 -9.15 12.92
C ASP A 205 -10.09 -9.71 14.33
N ASP A 206 -10.46 -10.97 14.57
CA ASP A 206 -10.23 -11.65 15.83
C ASP A 206 -8.73 -11.75 16.18
N GLN A 207 -7.88 -12.01 15.18
CA GLN A 207 -6.42 -12.05 15.37
C GLN A 207 -5.83 -10.68 15.68
N LEU A 208 -6.29 -9.63 14.99
CA LEU A 208 -5.88 -8.25 15.22
C LEU A 208 -6.26 -7.79 16.63
N VAL A 209 -7.50 -8.06 17.05
CA VAL A 209 -7.99 -7.74 18.39
C VAL A 209 -7.24 -8.54 19.46
N ALA A 210 -6.96 -9.82 19.22
CA ALA A 210 -6.19 -10.64 20.14
C ALA A 210 -4.76 -10.08 20.33
N ALA A 211 -4.07 -9.75 19.23
CA ALA A 211 -2.75 -9.15 19.25
C ALA A 211 -2.74 -7.78 19.95
N GLU A 212 -3.74 -6.94 19.67
CA GLU A 212 -3.91 -5.64 20.32
C GLU A 212 -4.12 -5.79 21.84
N SER A 213 -4.96 -6.75 22.26
CA SER A 213 -5.23 -6.99 23.67
C SER A 213 -4.01 -7.54 24.42
N ALA A 214 -3.19 -8.37 23.78
CA ALA A 214 -1.95 -8.89 24.34
C ALA A 214 -0.92 -7.76 24.52
N PHE A 215 -0.79 -6.88 23.52
CA PHE A 215 0.07 -5.70 23.59
C PHE A 215 -0.36 -4.74 24.71
N LYS A 216 -1.66 -4.46 24.83
CA LYS A 216 -2.22 -3.62 25.91
C LYS A 216 -1.95 -4.20 27.29
N ARG A 217 -2.14 -5.51 27.48
CA ARG A 217 -1.84 -6.19 28.76
C ARG A 217 -0.37 -6.06 29.15
N ALA A 218 0.55 -6.27 28.22
CA ALA A 218 1.98 -6.13 28.49
C ALA A 218 2.37 -4.71 28.93
N LEU A 219 1.75 -3.68 28.36
CA LEU A 219 1.96 -2.29 28.78
C LEU A 219 1.44 -2.01 30.20
N TYR A 220 0.24 -2.49 30.54
CA TYR A 220 -0.32 -2.28 31.88
C TYR A 220 0.49 -3.00 32.97
N GLU A 221 1.00 -4.19 32.68
CA GLU A 221 1.84 -4.94 33.62
C GLU A 221 3.17 -4.21 33.87
N ALA A 222 3.81 -3.69 32.82
CA ALA A 222 5.03 -2.89 32.93
C ALA A 222 4.82 -1.61 33.77
N ASP A 223 3.70 -0.90 33.58
CA ASP A 223 3.36 0.32 34.32
C ASP A 223 3.01 0.03 35.80
N SER A 224 2.35 -1.10 36.07
CA SER A 224 2.08 -1.54 37.44
C SER A 224 3.36 -1.96 38.20
N GLY A 225 4.37 -2.48 37.46
CA GLY A 225 5.68 -2.81 37.98
C GLY A 225 6.51 -1.57 38.36
N SER A 226 6.41 -0.47 37.62
CA SER A 226 7.09 0.79 37.95
C SER A 226 6.44 1.47 39.17
N THR A 227 5.11 1.41 39.30
CA THR A 227 4.37 2.03 40.42
C THR A 227 4.55 1.28 41.75
N SER A 228 4.71 -0.04 41.73
CA SER A 228 4.98 -0.84 42.93
C SER A 228 6.40 -0.69 43.48
N SER A 229 7.36 -0.23 42.67
CA SER A 229 8.74 0.05 43.11
C SER A 229 8.94 1.44 43.74
N SER A 230 7.97 2.37 43.59
CA SER A 230 8.03 3.71 44.20
C SER A 230 7.28 3.83 45.54
N THR A 231 6.53 2.80 45.96
CA THR A 231 5.74 2.84 47.21
C THR A 231 6.38 2.06 48.38
N SER A 232 7.51 1.40 48.17
CA SER A 232 8.23 0.62 49.21
C SER A 232 9.45 1.35 49.79
N SER A 233 9.32 2.64 50.15
CA SER A 233 10.31 3.30 51.02
C SER A 233 9.71 4.40 51.89
N SER A 234 8.72 4.08 52.72
CA SER A 234 8.42 4.93 53.88
C SER A 234 8.07 4.12 55.12
N THR A 235 9.09 3.76 55.89
CA THR A 235 8.89 3.55 57.33
C THR A 235 10.14 3.95 58.10
N SER A 236 9.94 4.94 58.97
CA SER A 236 10.74 5.27 60.16
C SER A 236 12.14 5.87 60.01
N LYS A 237 12.23 7.21 60.11
CA LYS A 237 12.98 7.87 61.21
C LYS A 237 12.64 9.35 61.35
N LYS A 238 12.05 9.67 62.50
CA LYS A 238 11.75 11.00 63.03
C LYS A 238 13.05 11.63 63.57
N LYS A 239 13.58 12.71 62.97
CA LYS A 239 14.54 13.62 63.65
C LYS A 239 14.63 15.04 63.04
N LYS A 240 13.85 15.94 63.63
CA LYS A 240 14.05 17.37 63.97
C LYS A 240 15.37 18.09 63.57
N LYS A 241 15.29 19.14 62.72
CA LYS A 241 15.98 20.49 62.79
C LYS A 241 15.67 21.28 61.48
N LYS A 242 14.88 22.36 61.46
CA LYS A 242 15.14 23.81 61.74
C LYS A 242 16.05 24.54 60.71
N GLY A 243 15.48 25.44 59.89
CA GLY A 243 16.10 26.71 59.43
C GLY A 243 16.15 27.03 57.92
N GLY A 244 15.66 28.23 57.52
CA GLY A 244 16.04 29.05 56.33
C GLY A 244 15.41 28.66 54.99
N HIS A 245 14.47 29.38 54.36
CA HIS A 245 14.43 30.73 53.74
C HIS A 245 15.02 30.83 52.30
N GLU A 246 14.20 31.42 51.41
CA GLU A 246 14.44 31.94 50.04
C GLU A 246 14.59 30.98 48.83
N THR A 247 13.54 30.86 48.00
CA THR A 247 13.24 31.58 46.72
C THR A 247 14.07 31.10 45.52
N ASN A 248 13.39 30.57 44.49
CA ASN A 248 13.10 31.26 43.22
C ASN A 248 12.92 30.25 42.06
N GLY A 249 12.11 30.63 41.06
CA GLY A 249 12.29 30.15 39.68
C GLY A 249 11.44 28.94 39.25
N ARG A 250 10.20 29.21 38.88
CA ARG A 250 9.35 28.33 38.07
C ARG A 250 9.83 28.39 36.61
N THR A 251 10.51 27.35 36.12
CA THR A 251 10.71 27.12 34.69
C THR A 251 10.44 25.65 34.37
N SER A 252 9.37 25.44 33.60
CA SER A 252 8.97 24.17 33.01
C SER A 252 10.04 23.70 32.02
N LYS A 253 10.59 22.50 32.23
CA LYS A 253 11.19 21.69 31.17
C LYS A 253 10.49 20.34 31.15
N GLN A 254 9.74 20.10 30.08
CA GLN A 254 9.22 18.79 29.69
C GLN A 254 10.36 17.79 29.59
N GLY A 255 10.36 16.78 30.45
CA GLY A 255 11.09 15.54 30.27
C GLY A 255 10.12 14.48 29.73
N GLY A 256 10.33 14.03 28.50
CA GLY A 256 9.55 12.92 27.93
C GLY A 256 9.86 11.58 28.62
N PRO A 257 8.95 10.60 28.55
CA PRO A 257 9.13 9.32 29.21
C PRO A 257 10.08 8.44 28.39
N THR A 258 11.29 8.22 28.91
CA THR A 258 12.35 7.39 28.31
C THR A 258 12.15 5.88 28.51
N GLU A 259 11.02 5.44 29.06
CA GLU A 259 10.83 4.04 29.50
C GLU A 259 10.03 3.15 28.52
N ALA A 260 9.36 3.72 27.51
CA ALA A 260 8.56 2.95 26.54
C ALA A 260 9.37 2.45 25.31
N SER A 261 10.56 2.99 25.07
CA SER A 261 11.39 2.66 23.90
C SER A 261 11.79 1.18 23.77
N PRO A 262 12.20 0.46 24.83
CA PRO A 262 12.70 -0.91 24.65
C PRO A 262 11.60 -1.92 24.31
N LEU A 263 10.37 -1.73 24.81
CA LEU A 263 9.24 -2.62 24.50
C LEU A 263 8.66 -2.35 23.10
N LEU A 264 8.65 -1.09 22.66
CA LEU A 264 8.35 -0.74 21.27
C LEU A 264 9.40 -1.30 20.30
N GLU A 265 10.68 -1.26 20.67
CA GLU A 265 11.75 -1.82 19.85
C GLU A 265 11.69 -3.36 19.77
N GLN A 266 11.33 -4.03 20.87
CA GLN A 266 11.10 -5.47 20.89
C GLN A 266 9.88 -5.88 20.07
N SER A 267 8.77 -5.13 20.14
CA SER A 267 7.58 -5.41 19.32
C SER A 267 7.85 -5.16 17.83
N HIS A 268 8.61 -4.12 17.50
CA HIS A 268 9.04 -3.85 16.13
C HIS A 268 9.97 -4.94 15.58
N LYS A 269 10.88 -5.48 16.41
CA LYS A 269 11.76 -6.60 16.05
C LYS A 269 10.98 -7.92 15.90
N ALA A 270 9.97 -8.14 16.74
CA ALA A 270 9.10 -9.31 16.65
C ALA A 270 8.22 -9.28 15.38
N LEU A 271 7.64 -8.12 15.07
CA LEU A 271 6.88 -7.91 13.83
C LEU A 271 7.76 -8.00 12.57
N ALA A 272 9.01 -7.54 12.63
CA ALA A 272 9.96 -7.68 11.52
C ALA A 272 10.29 -9.15 11.22
N LYS A 273 10.40 -10.00 12.27
CA LYS A 273 10.64 -11.44 12.11
C LYS A 273 9.48 -12.22 11.49
N GLN A 274 8.25 -11.70 11.55
CA GLN A 274 7.07 -12.38 11.03
C GLN A 274 6.91 -12.23 9.50
N TRP A 275 7.69 -11.33 8.88
CA TRP A 275 7.62 -11.01 7.45
C TRP A 275 8.94 -11.23 6.68
N ASP A 276 9.96 -11.79 7.33
CA ASP A 276 11.12 -12.33 6.61
C ASP A 276 10.78 -13.77 6.14
N PRO A 277 10.96 -14.09 4.84
CA PRO A 277 10.63 -15.40 4.28
C PRO A 277 11.52 -16.54 4.79
#